data_AF-A0A397VAS6-F1
#
_entry.id   AF-A0A397VAS6-F1
#
_cell.length_a   1.000
_cell.length_b   1.000
_cell.length_c   1.000
_cell.angle_alpha   90.00
_cell.angle_beta   90.00
_cell.angle_gamma   90.00
#
_symmetry.space_group_name_H-M   'P 1'
#
loop_
_entity.id
_entity.type
_entity.pdbx_description
1 polymer ?
#
loop_
_entity_poly.entity_id
_entity_poly.type
_entity_poly.pdbx_seq_one_letter_code
_entity_poly.pdbx_strand_id
1 'polypeptide(L)'
;MASHFSIQKFAKDILSAVDNLELALASVLPELRTEPTESNSIISKLVNLYKGVYLTESELLSTLKRHGIEKIEPKLGEKFDPKIHEALYQASINGQDVGTIFEYKK
;
A
#
# COMPACT_ATOMS: atom_id res chain seq x y z
N MET A 1 0.82 -21.95 19.25
CA MET A 1 0.15 -20.69 19.65
C MET A 1 1.14 -19.55 19.87
N ALA A 2 2.26 -19.72 20.58
CA ALA A 2 3.26 -18.64 20.78
C ALA A 2 3.93 -18.09 19.50
N SER A 3 4.12 -18.93 18.47
CA SER A 3 4.73 -18.51 17.20
C SER A 3 3.88 -17.52 16.39
N HIS A 4 2.55 -17.70 16.37
CA HIS A 4 1.63 -16.83 15.64
C HIS A 4 1.53 -15.42 16.26
N PHE A 5 1.59 -15.30 17.58
CA PHE A 5 1.59 -14.00 18.24
C PHE A 5 2.93 -13.25 18.07
N SER A 6 4.04 -13.98 18.02
CA SER A 6 5.37 -13.39 17.80
C SER A 6 5.48 -12.74 16.41
N ILE A 7 5.01 -13.43 15.36
CA ILE A 7 5.02 -12.87 13.99
C ILE A 7 4.06 -11.69 13.83
N GLN A 8 2.96 -11.63 14.59
CA GLN A 8 2.02 -10.51 14.54
C GLN A 8 2.63 -9.19 15.00
N LYS A 9 3.43 -9.21 16.09
CA LYS A 9 4.12 -7.99 16.56
C LYS A 9 5.15 -7.53 15.53
N PHE A 10 5.96 -8.46 15.04
CA PHE A 10 6.92 -8.17 13.98
C PHE A 10 6.26 -7.60 12.72
N ALA A 11 5.15 -8.20 12.28
CA ALA A 11 4.38 -7.71 11.13
C ALA A 11 3.92 -6.27 11.31
N LYS A 12 3.38 -5.93 12.48
CA LYS A 12 2.96 -4.57 12.82
C LYS A 12 4.13 -3.58 12.76
N ASP A 13 5.28 -3.94 13.32
CA ASP A 13 6.46 -3.08 13.33
C ASP A 13 6.99 -2.83 11.90
N ILE A 14 6.85 -3.81 11.00
CA ILE A 14 7.27 -3.71 9.58
C ILE A 14 6.33 -2.85 8.72
N LEU A 15 5.06 -2.63 9.11
CA LEU A 15 4.10 -1.85 8.31
C LEU A 15 4.64 -0.44 7.99
N SER A 16 5.26 0.22 8.96
CA SER A 16 5.88 1.53 8.75
C SER A 16 6.94 1.55 7.64
N ALA A 17 7.69 0.47 7.45
CA ALA A 17 8.66 0.34 6.37
C ALA A 17 7.98 0.15 5.01
N VAL A 18 6.89 -0.62 4.97
CA VAL A 18 6.06 -0.79 3.76
C VAL A 18 5.46 0.55 3.34
N ASP A 19 4.86 1.29 4.27
CA ASP A 19 4.25 2.60 4.00
C ASP A 19 5.28 3.61 3.47
N ASN A 20 6.49 3.60 4.02
CA ASN A 20 7.58 4.48 3.55
C ASN A 20 8.04 4.11 2.13
N LEU A 21 8.08 2.83 1.77
CA LEU A 21 8.39 2.40 0.41
C LEU A 21 7.29 2.83 -0.58
N GLU A 22 6.03 2.67 -0.20
CA GLU A 22 4.89 3.15 -0.98
C GLU A 22 4.95 4.67 -1.19
N LEU A 23 5.25 5.44 -0.13
CA LEU A 23 5.43 6.89 -0.20
C LEU A 23 6.59 7.28 -1.13
N ALA A 24 7.74 6.59 -1.01
CA ALA A 24 8.90 6.84 -1.86
C ALA A 24 8.57 6.60 -3.34
N LEU A 25 7.88 5.50 -3.66
CA LEU A 25 7.42 5.20 -5.02
C LEU A 25 6.41 6.23 -5.54
N ALA A 26 5.45 6.62 -4.69
CA ALA A 26 4.44 7.62 -5.04
C ALA A 26 5.05 9.00 -5.33
N SER A 27 6.16 9.36 -4.67
CA SER A 27 6.84 10.65 -4.84
C SER A 27 7.47 10.88 -6.21
N VAL A 28 7.73 9.80 -6.97
CA VAL A 28 8.34 9.89 -8.30
C VAL A 28 7.25 10.18 -9.33
N LEU A 29 7.43 11.21 -10.15
CA LEU A 29 6.48 11.58 -11.21
C LEU A 29 6.31 10.42 -12.22
N PRO A 30 5.10 10.17 -12.76
CA PRO A 30 4.84 9.04 -13.66
C PRO A 30 5.82 8.91 -14.84
N GLU A 31 6.19 10.03 -15.46
CA GLU A 31 7.13 10.14 -16.57
C GLU A 31 8.57 9.72 -16.20
N LEU A 32 8.92 9.69 -14.91
CA LEU A 32 10.23 9.28 -14.39
C LEU A 32 10.23 7.85 -13.85
N ARG A 33 9.15 7.09 -14.04
CA ARG A 33 9.03 5.68 -13.60
C ARG A 33 9.42 4.68 -14.69
N THR A 34 9.45 5.11 -15.95
CA THR A 34 9.70 4.28 -17.13
C THR A 34 10.99 4.66 -17.85
N GLU A 35 11.46 3.81 -18.78
CA GLU A 35 12.67 4.06 -19.57
C GLU A 35 12.68 5.48 -20.15
N PRO A 36 13.77 6.25 -19.95
CA PRO A 36 13.84 7.61 -20.48
C PRO A 36 13.93 7.57 -22.01
N THR A 37 13.20 8.46 -22.67
CA THR A 37 13.21 8.62 -24.13
C THR A 37 14.51 9.23 -24.64
N GLU A 38 15.28 9.88 -23.77
CA GLU A 38 16.55 10.51 -24.10
C GLU A 38 17.70 9.97 -23.23
N SER A 39 18.92 9.99 -23.77
CA SER A 39 20.16 9.55 -23.10
C SER A 39 20.63 10.48 -21.96
N ASN A 40 19.72 10.92 -21.09
CA ASN A 40 20.08 11.63 -19.88
C ASN A 40 20.50 10.63 -18.79
N SER A 41 21.80 10.53 -18.54
CA SER A 41 22.38 9.58 -17.60
C SER A 41 21.86 9.69 -16.16
N ILE A 42 21.39 10.88 -15.74
CA ILE A 42 20.82 11.09 -14.40
C ILE A 42 19.40 10.49 -14.35
N ILE A 43 18.59 10.74 -15.39
CA ILE A 43 17.22 10.21 -15.46
C ILE A 43 17.24 8.68 -15.52
N SER A 44 18.14 8.09 -16.31
CA SER A 44 18.28 6.61 -16.36
C SER A 44 18.65 6.03 -14.99
N LYS A 45 19.53 6.68 -14.23
CA LYS A 45 19.88 6.24 -12.86
C LYS A 45 18.70 6.35 -11.91
N LEU A 46 17.91 7.42 -12.00
CA LEU A 46 16.70 7.59 -11.19
C LEU A 46 15.66 6.51 -11.50
N VAL A 47 15.41 6.21 -12.78
CA VAL A 47 14.49 5.14 -13.20
C VAL A 47 14.95 3.79 -12.68
N ASN A 48 16.25 3.49 -12.75
CA ASN A 48 16.80 2.25 -12.22
C ASN A 48 16.66 2.16 -10.69
N LEU A 49 16.87 3.27 -9.97
CA LEU A 49 16.62 3.32 -8.53
C LEU A 49 15.15 3.08 -8.21
N TYR A 50 14.23 3.76 -8.91
CA TYR A 50 12.78 3.56 -8.75
C TYR A 50 12.40 2.09 -8.96
N LYS A 51 12.88 1.45 -10.03
CA LYS A 51 12.67 0.02 -10.29
C LYS A 51 13.20 -0.86 -9.16
N GLY A 52 14.39 -0.58 -8.63
CA GLY A 52 14.96 -1.33 -7.51
C GLY A 52 14.11 -1.23 -6.24
N VAL A 53 13.62 -0.03 -5.92
CA VAL A 53 12.72 0.20 -4.78
C VAL A 53 11.40 -0.54 -5.00
N TYR A 54 10.82 -0.46 -6.21
CA TYR A 54 9.56 -1.13 -6.57
C TYR A 54 9.66 -2.65 -6.42
N LEU A 55 10.74 -3.26 -6.93
CA LEU A 55 10.96 -4.70 -6.78
C LEU A 55 11.12 -5.12 -5.33
N THR A 56 11.77 -4.28 -4.52
CA THR A 56 11.96 -4.54 -3.08
C THR A 56 10.63 -4.50 -2.32
N GLU A 57 9.79 -3.49 -2.59
CA GLU A 57 8.45 -3.38 -2.01
C GLU A 57 7.57 -4.56 -2.41
N SER A 58 7.58 -4.94 -3.70
CA SER A 58 6.82 -6.10 -4.19
C SER A 58 7.26 -7.42 -3.55
N GLU A 59 8.57 -7.66 -3.37
CA GLU A 59 9.04 -8.88 -2.69
C GLU A 59 8.67 -8.88 -1.19
N LEU A 60 8.72 -7.71 -0.54
CA LEU A 60 8.29 -7.59 0.85
C LEU A 60 6.80 -7.88 1.02
N LEU A 61 5.94 -7.30 0.18
CA LEU A 61 4.50 -7.58 0.16
C LEU A 61 4.21 -9.07 -0.13
N SER A 62 4.92 -9.66 -1.09
CA SER A 62 4.84 -11.09 -1.39
C SER A 62 5.23 -11.96 -0.19
N THR A 63 6.27 -11.56 0.54
CA THR A 63 6.72 -12.25 1.76
C THR A 63 5.66 -12.16 2.86
N LEU A 64 5.13 -10.96 3.13
CA LEU A 64 4.06 -10.77 4.12
C LEU A 64 2.84 -11.64 3.79
N LYS A 65 2.44 -11.70 2.51
CA LYS A 65 1.36 -12.57 2.05
C LYS A 65 1.62 -14.05 2.31
N ARG A 66 2.84 -14.56 2.06
CA ARG A 66 3.22 -15.95 2.39
C ARG A 66 3.11 -16.26 3.88
N HIS A 67 3.20 -15.25 4.74
CA HIS A 67 3.01 -15.35 6.19
C HIS A 67 1.58 -15.00 6.66
N GLY A 68 0.62 -14.88 5.74
CA GLY A 68 -0.79 -14.65 6.05
C GLY A 68 -1.14 -13.19 6.37
N ILE A 69 -0.26 -12.25 6.00
CA ILE A 69 -0.49 -10.81 6.16
C ILE A 69 -0.79 -10.25 4.77
N GLU A 70 -2.03 -9.84 4.56
CA GLU A 70 -2.49 -9.34 3.26
C GLU A 70 -2.91 -7.87 3.39
N LYS A 71 -2.62 -7.09 2.34
CA LYS A 71 -3.13 -5.73 2.21
C LYS A 71 -4.62 -5.79 1.97
N ILE A 72 -5.37 -5.04 2.77
CA ILE A 72 -6.80 -4.85 2.58
C ILE A 72 -6.96 -3.58 1.74
N GLU A 73 -7.57 -3.72 0.57
CA GLU A 73 -7.95 -2.59 -0.28
C GLU A 73 -9.47 -2.52 -0.35
N PRO A 74 -10.10 -1.71 0.52
CA PRO A 74 -11.55 -1.60 0.54
C PRO A 74 -12.06 -1.00 -0.77
N LYS A 75 -13.20 -1.48 -1.26
CA LYS A 75 -13.85 -0.89 -2.43
C LYS A 75 -14.84 0.16 -2.01
N LEU A 76 -14.93 1.25 -2.79
CA LEU A 76 -16.00 2.22 -2.61
C LEU A 76 -17.35 1.55 -2.86
N GLY A 77 -18.31 1.77 -1.98
CA GLY A 77 -19.60 1.07 -1.95
C GLY A 77 -19.58 -0.31 -1.28
N GLU A 78 -18.42 -0.81 -0.86
CA GLU A 78 -18.34 -2.05 -0.08
C GLU A 78 -18.95 -1.86 1.31
N LYS A 79 -19.58 -2.90 1.85
CA LYS A 79 -20.13 -2.86 3.20
C LYS A 79 -19.01 -2.71 4.24
N PHE A 80 -19.18 -1.78 5.17
CA PHE A 80 -18.25 -1.60 6.28
C PHE A 80 -18.26 -2.83 7.22
N ASP A 81 -17.08 -3.36 7.55
CA ASP A 81 -16.89 -4.43 8.54
C ASP A 81 -16.00 -3.91 9.70
N PRO A 82 -16.54 -3.75 10.92
CA PRO A 82 -15.77 -3.24 12.07
C PRO A 82 -14.62 -4.13 12.51
N LYS A 83 -14.53 -5.38 12.02
CA LYS A 83 -13.41 -6.28 12.36
C LYS A 83 -12.12 -5.93 11.62
N ILE A 84 -12.26 -5.31 10.44
CA ILE A 84 -11.14 -5.07 9.52
C ILE A 84 -11.08 -3.63 9.01
N HIS A 85 -12.12 -2.84 9.25
CA HIS A 85 -12.19 -1.42 8.90
C HIS A 85 -12.30 -0.56 10.17
N GLU A 86 -11.57 0.54 10.20
CA GLU A 86 -11.69 1.58 11.21
C GLU A 86 -12.53 2.74 10.66
N ALA A 87 -13.63 3.08 11.32
CA ALA A 87 -14.50 4.18 10.89
C ALA A 87 -13.91 5.52 11.33
N LEU A 88 -13.45 6.33 10.38
CA LEU A 88 -12.92 7.67 10.67
C LEU A 88 -14.03 8.70 10.89
N TYR A 89 -15.07 8.67 10.07
CA TYR A 89 -16.24 9.56 10.17
C TYR A 89 -17.41 9.03 9.33
N GLN A 90 -18.60 9.63 9.51
CA GLN A 90 -19.83 9.27 8.78
C GLN A 90 -20.40 10.49 8.05
N ALA A 91 -20.85 10.30 6.81
CA ALA A 91 -21.49 11.32 6.00
C ALA A 91 -22.74 10.76 5.29
N SER A 92 -23.72 11.63 5.03
CA SER A 92 -24.89 11.29 4.19
C SER A 92 -24.59 11.70 2.76
N ILE A 93 -24.39 10.73 1.87
CA ILE A 93 -24.02 10.95 0.46
C ILE A 93 -25.17 10.51 -0.44
N ASN A 94 -25.62 11.41 -1.32
CA ASN A 94 -26.69 11.11 -2.26
C ASN A 94 -26.27 10.00 -3.23
N GLY A 95 -27.10 8.97 -3.35
CA GLY A 95 -26.87 7.84 -4.26
C GLY A 95 -25.96 6.75 -3.69
N GLN A 96 -25.63 6.80 -2.39
CA GLN A 96 -24.84 5.77 -1.73
C GLN A 96 -25.61 5.09 -0.59
N ASP A 97 -25.47 3.76 -0.49
CA ASP A 97 -26.13 2.97 0.54
C ASP A 97 -25.53 3.20 1.93
N VAL A 98 -26.41 3.23 2.94
CA VAL A 98 -26.01 3.39 4.34
C VAL A 98 -25.13 2.22 4.80
N GLY A 99 -24.04 2.54 5.51
CA GLY A 99 -23.12 1.54 6.03
C GLY A 99 -22.14 1.00 4.99
N THR A 100 -21.94 1.73 3.89
CA THR A 100 -20.91 1.44 2.89
C THR A 100 -19.72 2.41 2.99
N ILE A 101 -18.57 1.97 2.50
CA ILE A 101 -17.32 2.74 2.46
C ILE A 101 -17.43 3.76 1.33
N PHE A 102 -17.34 5.05 1.64
CA PHE A 102 -17.40 6.14 0.64
C PHE A 102 -16.05 6.81 0.38
N GLU A 103 -15.15 6.73 1.35
CA GLU A 103 -13.76 7.10 1.25
C GLU A 103 -12.98 6.15 2.15
N TYR A 104 -11.76 5.82 1.75
CA TYR A 104 -10.81 5.18 2.64
C TYR A 104 -9.47 5.88 2.50
N LYS A 105 -8.77 5.98 3.63
CA LYS A 105 -7.37 6.36 3.66
C LYS A 105 -6.57 5.08 3.81
N LYS A 106 -5.57 4.90 2.94
CA LYS A 106 -4.56 3.85 3.13
C LYS A 106 -3.72 4.17 4.36
#